data_AF-A0A977L2B2-F1
#
_entry.id   AF-A0A977L2B2-F1
#
_cell.length_a   1.000
_cell.length_b   1.000
_cell.length_c   1.000
_cell.angle_alpha   90.00
_cell.angle_beta   90.00
_cell.angle_gamma   90.00
#
_symmetry.space_group_name_H-M   'P 1'
#
loop_
_entity.id
_entity.type
_entity.pdbx_description
1 polymer ?
#
loop_
_entity_poly.entity_id
_entity_poly.type
_entity_poly.pdbx_seq_one_letter_code
_entity_poly.pdbx_strand_id
1 'polypeptide(L)'
;MLLADEGENNREIARKLKISRKMASQWRERWIAGQKSEIEITERIKDAERSGAPAKFKPEQILKLFKLACDDPKNYERPISHWTGRELAEELVKQGIVQGNRILFVTKNTDKKREI
;
A
#
# COMPACT_ATOMS: atom_id res chain seq x y z
N MET A 1 -17.29 24.59 -3.46
CA MET A 1 -15.91 24.71 -3.98
C MET A 1 -15.73 26.15 -4.46
N LEU A 2 -15.39 27.06 -3.55
CA LEU A 2 -15.51 28.53 -3.72
C LEU A 2 -15.00 29.04 -5.07
N LEU A 3 -13.78 28.67 -5.50
CA LEU A 3 -13.21 29.16 -6.77
C LEU A 3 -13.94 28.65 -8.03
N ALA A 4 -14.48 27.42 -8.01
CA ALA A 4 -15.26 26.94 -9.16
C ALA A 4 -16.69 27.51 -9.17
N ASP A 5 -17.21 27.89 -8.00
CA ASP A 5 -18.49 28.58 -7.85
C ASP A 5 -18.38 30.04 -8.34
N GLU A 6 -17.19 30.64 -8.18
CA GLU A 6 -16.77 31.93 -8.75
C GLU A 6 -16.48 31.87 -10.26
N GLY A 7 -16.69 30.72 -10.92
CA GLY A 7 -16.55 30.55 -12.37
C GLY A 7 -15.16 30.18 -12.87
N GLU A 8 -14.19 29.93 -11.98
CA GLU A 8 -12.83 29.58 -12.41
C GLU A 8 -12.74 28.18 -13.02
N ASN A 9 -11.89 28.06 -14.04
CA ASN A 9 -11.61 26.76 -14.65
C ASN A 9 -10.58 25.96 -13.84
N ASN A 10 -10.55 24.64 -14.04
CA ASN A 10 -9.66 23.75 -13.28
C ASN A 10 -8.16 24.07 -13.46
N ARG A 11 -7.75 24.80 -14.51
CA ARG A 11 -6.36 25.24 -14.71
C ARG A 11 -6.02 26.46 -13.85
N GLU A 12 -6.94 27.41 -13.73
CA GLU A 12 -6.80 28.57 -12.85
C GLU A 12 -6.74 28.14 -11.39
N ILE A 13 -7.65 27.26 -10.99
CA ILE A 13 -7.69 26.67 -9.64
C ILE A 13 -6.39 25.92 -9.34
N ALA A 14 -5.91 25.11 -10.28
CA ALA A 14 -4.62 24.42 -10.15
C ALA A 14 -3.45 25.39 -9.98
N ARG A 15 -3.44 26.50 -10.73
CA ARG A 15 -2.39 27.53 -10.65
C ARG A 15 -2.45 28.29 -9.31
N LYS A 16 -3.63 28.72 -8.88
CA LYS A 16 -3.83 29.45 -7.62
C LYS A 16 -3.48 28.60 -6.41
N LEU A 17 -3.95 27.35 -6.38
CA LEU A 17 -3.73 26.43 -5.27
C LEU A 17 -2.42 25.64 -5.37
N LYS A 18 -1.62 25.85 -6.44
CA LYS A 18 -0.37 25.11 -6.72
C LYS A 18 -0.53 23.59 -6.66
N ILE A 19 -1.67 23.08 -7.13
CA ILE A 19 -1.97 21.64 -7.22
C ILE A 19 -1.97 21.19 -8.67
N SER A 20 -1.95 19.87 -8.90
CA SER A 20 -2.10 19.36 -10.26
C SER A 20 -3.52 19.61 -10.79
N ARG A 21 -3.64 19.88 -12.10
CA ARG A 21 -4.94 19.98 -12.79
C ARG A 21 -5.80 18.72 -12.60
N LYS A 22 -5.16 17.56 -12.51
CA LYS A 22 -5.81 16.27 -12.25
C LYS A 22 -6.43 16.22 -10.84
N MET A 23 -5.78 16.80 -9.83
CA MET A 23 -6.35 16.93 -8.49
C MET A 23 -7.53 17.91 -8.49
N ALA A 24 -7.38 19.07 -9.13
CA ALA A 24 -8.47 20.06 -9.23
C ALA A 24 -9.73 19.47 -9.91
N SER A 25 -9.57 18.71 -11.00
CA SER A 25 -10.69 18.01 -11.65
C SER A 25 -11.34 16.97 -10.74
N GLN A 26 -10.55 16.11 -10.08
CA GLN A 26 -11.09 15.07 -9.19
C GLN A 26 -11.87 15.66 -8.01
N TRP A 27 -11.36 16.72 -7.39
CA TRP A 27 -12.06 17.39 -6.30
C TRP A 27 -13.38 18.02 -6.75
N ARG A 28 -13.42 18.61 -7.96
CA ARG A 28 -14.65 19.14 -8.54
C ARG A 28 -15.68 18.06 -8.83
N GLU A 29 -15.26 16.96 -9.44
CA GLU A 29 -16.13 15.82 -9.74
C GLU A 29 -16.72 15.22 -8.45
N ARG A 30 -15.89 15.01 -7.41
CA ARG A 30 -16.34 14.53 -6.10
C ARG A 30 -17.33 15.50 -5.45
N TRP A 31 -17.07 16.80 -5.51
CA TRP A 31 -17.96 17.82 -4.96
C TRP A 31 -19.34 17.78 -5.64
N ILE A 32 -19.38 17.75 -6.98
CA ILE A 32 -20.64 17.70 -7.75
C ILE A 32 -21.38 16.38 -7.51
N ALA A 33 -20.69 15.24 -7.50
CA ALA A 33 -21.29 13.95 -7.22
C ALA A 33 -21.89 13.90 -5.79
N GLY A 34 -21.20 14.51 -4.83
CA GLY A 34 -21.68 14.63 -3.46
C GLY A 34 -22.87 15.58 -3.32
N GLN A 35 -23.03 16.62 -4.15
CA GLN A 35 -24.11 17.62 -3.99
C GLN A 35 -25.52 17.06 -3.97
N LYS A 36 -25.76 15.89 -4.56
CA LYS A 36 -27.07 15.22 -4.57
C LYS A 36 -27.35 14.39 -3.32
N SER A 37 -26.39 14.27 -2.39
CA SER A 37 -26.57 13.50 -1.17
C SER A 37 -26.94 14.41 0.01
N GLU A 38 -27.88 13.97 0.85
CA GLU A 38 -28.21 14.58 2.15
C GLU A 38 -27.10 14.41 3.20
N ILE A 39 -25.91 13.97 2.77
CA ILE A 39 -24.76 13.73 3.62
C ILE A 39 -24.16 15.07 4.04
N GLU A 40 -23.85 15.18 5.34
CA GLU A 40 -23.19 16.34 5.92
C GLU A 40 -21.88 16.67 5.18
N ILE A 41 -21.54 17.97 5.10
CA ILE A 41 -20.37 18.45 4.35
C ILE A 41 -19.07 17.83 4.88
N THR A 42 -18.97 17.59 6.19
CA THR A 42 -17.80 16.96 6.83
C THR A 42 -17.58 15.54 6.33
N GLU A 43 -18.63 14.72 6.30
CA GLU A 43 -18.58 13.34 5.84
C GLU A 43 -18.32 13.26 4.31
N ARG A 44 -18.70 14.30 3.55
CA ARG A 44 -18.40 14.42 2.12
C ARG A 44 -16.92 14.72 1.83
N ILE A 45 -16.24 15.48 2.68
CA ILE A 45 -14.83 15.87 2.51
C ILE A 45 -13.88 14.81 3.09
N LYS A 46 -14.41 13.91 3.92
CA LYS A 46 -13.67 12.80 4.52
C LYS A 46 -13.01 11.94 3.44
N ASP A 47 -11.77 11.54 3.70
CA ASP A 47 -11.07 10.57 2.86
C ASP A 47 -11.90 9.28 2.81
N ALA A 48 -12.14 8.78 1.60
CA ALA A 48 -12.75 7.46 1.43
C ALA A 48 -11.89 6.41 2.15
N GLU A 49 -12.54 5.39 2.69
CA GLU A 49 -11.84 4.26 3.32
C GLU A 49 -10.79 3.74 2.33
N ARG A 50 -9.52 3.79 2.74
CA ARG A 50 -8.43 3.30 1.92
C ARG A 50 -8.63 1.79 1.84
N SER A 51 -9.17 1.31 0.73
CA SER A 51 -9.19 -0.11 0.41
C SER A 51 -7.74 -0.56 0.38
N GLY A 52 -7.27 -1.10 1.52
CA GLY A 52 -5.92 -1.61 1.64
C GLY A 52 -5.71 -2.66 0.56
N ALA A 53 -4.46 -2.78 0.08
CA ALA A 53 -4.16 -3.85 -0.86
C ALA A 53 -4.52 -5.21 -0.21
N PRO A 54 -5.26 -6.09 -0.93
CA PRO A 54 -5.67 -7.37 -0.36
C PRO A 54 -4.45 -8.16 0.10
N ALA A 55 -4.58 -8.83 1.24
CA ALA A 55 -3.52 -9.67 1.78
C ALA A 55 -3.17 -10.76 0.77
N LYS A 56 -1.94 -10.70 0.22
CA LYS A 56 -1.47 -11.64 -0.80
C LYS A 56 -1.03 -12.99 -0.22
N PHE A 57 -0.87 -13.07 1.09
CA PHE A 57 -0.42 -14.27 1.80
C PHE A 57 -1.51 -14.79 2.70
N LYS A 58 -1.68 -16.11 2.68
CA LYS A 58 -2.42 -16.82 3.73
C LYS A 58 -1.66 -16.69 5.05
N PRO A 59 -2.36 -16.63 6.20
CA PRO A 59 -1.72 -16.60 7.51
C PRO A 59 -0.68 -17.71 7.71
N GLU A 60 -0.93 -18.90 7.18
CA GLU A 60 0.01 -20.03 7.21
C GLU A 60 1.36 -19.74 6.53
N GLN A 61 1.35 -19.01 5.41
CA GLN A 61 2.57 -18.64 4.69
C GLN A 61 3.36 -17.61 5.48
N ILE A 62 2.68 -16.70 6.19
CA ILE A 62 3.28 -15.70 7.07
C ILE A 62 3.96 -16.39 8.25
N LEU A 63 3.29 -17.33 8.91
CA LEU A 63 3.86 -18.10 10.03
C LEU A 63 5.11 -18.88 9.62
N LYS A 64 5.09 -19.52 8.45
CA LYS A 64 6.26 -20.24 7.93
C LYS A 64 7.42 -19.29 7.59
N LEU A 65 7.13 -18.13 7.01
CA LEU A 65 8.12 -17.08 6.78
C LEU A 65 8.75 -16.61 8.11
N PHE A 66 7.95 -16.37 9.14
CA PHE A 66 8.47 -15.97 10.45
C PHE A 66 9.35 -17.04 11.07
N LYS A 67 8.92 -18.32 11.03
CA LYS A 67 9.72 -19.43 11.50
C LYS A 67 11.09 -19.45 10.81
N LEU A 68 11.08 -19.43 9.47
CA LEU A 68 12.30 -19.45 8.67
C LEU A 68 13.21 -18.25 8.98
N ALA A 69 12.65 -17.05 9.09
CA ALA A 69 13.41 -15.85 9.40
C ALA A 69 13.97 -15.81 10.84
N CYS A 70 13.47 -16.67 11.74
CA CYS A 70 13.98 -16.82 13.10
C CYS A 70 15.01 -17.95 13.22
N ASP A 71 14.99 -18.93 12.32
CA ASP A 71 15.98 -20.00 12.27
C ASP A 71 17.31 -19.49 11.69
N ASP A 72 18.44 -20.06 12.12
CA ASP A 72 19.77 -19.68 11.60
C ASP A 72 19.94 -20.20 10.16
N PRO A 73 20.38 -19.37 9.19
CA PRO A 73 20.65 -19.82 7.83
C PRO A 73 21.62 -21.01 7.72
N LYS A 74 22.48 -21.22 8.72
CA LYS A 74 23.36 -22.40 8.80
C LYS A 74 22.60 -23.71 8.85
N ASN A 75 21.41 -23.73 9.44
CA ASN A 75 20.54 -24.91 9.49
C ASN A 75 20.00 -25.30 8.11
N TYR A 76 20.11 -24.40 7.12
CA TYR A 76 19.66 -24.59 5.75
C TYR A 76 20.82 -24.71 4.76
N GLU A 77 22.03 -25.03 5.26
CA GLU A 77 23.25 -25.22 4.47
C GLU A 77 23.63 -23.99 3.61
N ARG A 78 23.18 -22.78 4.01
CA ARG A 78 23.55 -21.55 3.31
C ARG A 78 24.75 -20.90 4.00
N PRO A 79 25.81 -20.51 3.26
CA PRO A 79 26.99 -19.85 3.81
C PRO A 79 26.72 -18.35 4.03
N ILE A 80 25.63 -18.02 4.75
CA ILE A 80 25.19 -16.64 5.00
C ILE A 80 25.02 -16.41 6.49
N SER A 81 25.40 -15.24 6.96
CA SER A 81 25.28 -14.89 8.38
C SER A 81 23.90 -14.34 8.76
N HIS A 82 23.17 -13.81 7.77
CA HIS A 82 21.85 -13.21 7.98
C HIS A 82 20.96 -13.53 6.78
N TRP A 83 19.67 -13.71 7.04
CA TRP A 83 18.68 -13.84 5.99
C TRP A 83 18.54 -12.55 5.18
N THR A 84 18.77 -12.61 3.88
CA THR A 84 18.32 -11.56 2.97
C THR A 84 16.91 -11.86 2.46
N GLY A 85 16.16 -10.83 2.05
CA GLY A 85 14.82 -11.02 1.48
C GLY A 85 14.81 -11.90 0.22
N ARG A 86 15.93 -11.99 -0.50
CA ARG A 86 16.11 -12.88 -1.64
C ARG A 86 16.22 -14.33 -1.22
N GLU A 87 17.09 -14.63 -0.25
CA GLU A 87 17.31 -16.01 0.21
C GLU A 87 16.08 -16.58 0.89
N LEU A 88 15.36 -15.76 1.67
CA LEU A 88 14.07 -16.15 2.24
C LEU A 88 13.06 -16.48 1.13
N ALA A 89 13.00 -15.69 0.06
CA ALA A 89 12.10 -15.97 -1.07
C ALA A 89 12.49 -17.28 -1.79
N GLU A 90 13.77 -17.52 -2.02
CA GLU A 90 14.27 -18.76 -2.63
C GLU A 90 13.97 -19.99 -1.77
N GLU A 91 14.16 -19.89 -0.45
CA GLU A 91 13.90 -20.99 0.48
C GLU A 91 12.39 -21.25 0.66
N LEU A 92 11.56 -20.21 0.66
CA LEU A 92 10.10 -20.36 0.64
C LEU A 92 9.59 -21.04 -0.65
N VAL A 93 10.22 -20.78 -1.79
CA VAL A 93 9.92 -21.47 -3.06
C VAL A 93 10.41 -22.92 -3.00
N LYS A 94 11.61 -23.17 -2.47
CA LYS A 94 12.16 -24.53 -2.29
C LYS A 94 11.27 -25.40 -1.40
N GLN A 95 10.67 -24.82 -0.36
CA GLN A 95 9.72 -25.49 0.53
C GLN A 95 8.27 -25.52 -0.02
N GLY A 96 8.02 -25.01 -1.22
CA GLY A 96 6.71 -25.01 -1.88
C GLY A 96 5.67 -24.09 -1.25
N ILE A 97 6.09 -23.11 -0.44
CA ILE A 97 5.18 -22.23 0.32
C ILE A 97 4.63 -21.11 -0.55
N VAL A 98 5.39 -20.64 -1.56
CA VAL A 98 5.00 -19.54 -2.44
C VAL A 98 5.27 -19.90 -3.91
N GLN A 99 4.33 -19.59 -4.79
CA GLN A 99 4.52 -19.71 -6.24
C GLN A 99 5.11 -18.40 -6.80
N GLY A 100 6.43 -18.25 -6.67
CA GLY A 100 7.18 -17.16 -7.31
C GLY A 100 8.16 -16.44 -6.38
N ASN A 101 9.25 -15.95 -6.97
CA ASN A 101 10.41 -15.38 -6.28
C ASN A 101 10.34 -13.85 -6.12
N ARG A 102 9.16 -13.22 -6.07
CA ARG A 102 9.09 -11.75 -6.02
C ARG A 102 9.56 -11.21 -4.65
N ILE A 103 10.81 -10.75 -4.63
CA ILE A 103 11.57 -10.24 -3.46
C ILE A 103 10.86 -9.07 -2.75
N LEU A 104 10.15 -8.21 -3.51
CA LEU A 104 9.43 -7.02 -2.99
C LEU A 104 8.35 -7.36 -1.93
N PHE A 105 7.95 -8.63 -1.83
CA PHE A 105 6.90 -9.07 -0.91
C PHE A 105 7.43 -9.57 0.44
N VAL A 106 8.69 -10.03 0.49
CA VAL A 106 9.32 -10.51 1.73
C VAL A 106 9.82 -9.32 2.55
N THR A 107 10.41 -8.31 1.90
CA THR A 107 11.00 -7.13 2.55
C THR A 107 9.99 -6.36 3.42
N LYS A 108 8.77 -6.14 2.91
CA LYS A 108 7.70 -5.46 3.67
C LYS A 108 7.29 -6.17 4.97
N ASN A 109 7.45 -7.50 5.04
CA ASN A 109 7.11 -8.28 6.23
C ASN A 109 8.31 -8.44 7.17
N THR A 110 9.54 -8.49 6.63
CA THR A 110 10.75 -8.51 7.46
C THR A 110 10.98 -7.21 8.19
N ASP A 111 10.54 -6.07 7.64
CA ASP A 111 10.62 -4.78 8.34
C ASP A 111 9.74 -4.74 9.60
N LYS A 112 8.59 -5.44 9.60
CA LYS A 112 7.73 -5.59 10.79
C LYS A 112 8.36 -6.41 11.92
N LYS A 113 9.40 -7.21 11.63
CA LYS A 113 10.17 -7.95 12.65
C LYS A 113 11.04 -7.00 13.50
N ARG A 114 11.33 -5.78 13.02
CA ARG A 114 12.14 -4.79 13.76
C ARG A 114 11.34 -3.97 14.78
N GLU A 115 10.01 -4.07 14.77
CA GLU A 115 9.12 -3.29 15.65
C GLU A 115 8.56 -4.11 16.83
N ILE A 116 9.04 -5.34 17.03
CA ILE A 116 8.76 -6.21 18.19
C ILE A 116 10.09 -6.55 18.86
#